data_AF-A0A3N5ZGM3-F1
#
_entry.id   AF-A0A3N5ZGM3-F1
#
_cell.length_a   1.000
_cell.length_b   1.000
_cell.length_c   1.000
_cell.angle_alpha   90.00
_cell.angle_beta   90.00
_cell.angle_gamma   90.00
#
_symmetry.space_group_name_H-M   'P 1'
#
loop_
_entity.id
_entity.type
_entity.pdbx_description
1 polymer ?
#
loop_
_entity_poly.entity_id
_entity_poly.type
_entity_poly.pdbx_seq_one_letter_code
_entity_poly.pdbx_strand_id
1 'polypeptide(L)'
;MDPAIQPALITALAAVMGSLVGGLASFATTFFTQRYQARRDRLSRDAANREELYSQFIKEAANLYIDSLGRTLENPASLIGMYSLVGRIRLIGTDKVLLAAEKIADSIVDSYSRPSV
;
A
#
# COMPACT_ATOMS: atom_id res chain seq x y z
N MET A 1 6.32 -68.99 -2.57
CA MET A 1 6.10 -67.57 -2.22
C MET A 1 7.28 -67.17 -1.35
N ASP A 2 8.23 -66.39 -1.88
CA ASP A 2 9.45 -66.06 -1.13
C ASP A 2 9.13 -65.26 0.15
N PRO A 3 9.73 -65.61 1.30
CA PRO A 3 9.42 -64.99 2.59
C PRO A 3 9.79 -63.51 2.67
N ALA A 4 10.58 -63.00 1.72
CA ALA A 4 11.01 -61.60 1.64
C ALA A 4 10.04 -60.67 0.86
N ILE A 5 9.12 -61.22 0.06
CA ILE A 5 8.24 -60.42 -0.82
C ILE A 5 7.21 -59.61 -0.02
N GLN A 6 6.63 -60.20 1.03
CA GLN A 6 5.58 -59.58 1.86
C GLN A 6 6.07 -58.34 2.64
N PRO A 7 7.18 -58.40 3.40
CA PRO A 7 7.68 -57.23 4.12
C PRO A 7 8.17 -56.12 3.18
N ALA A 8 8.72 -56.48 2.01
CA ALA A 8 9.09 -55.51 0.98
C ALA A 8 7.88 -54.76 0.42
N LEU A 9 6.76 -55.45 0.18
CA LEU A 9 5.52 -54.85 -0.29
C LEU A 9 4.91 -53.86 0.72
N ILE A 10 4.88 -54.24 2.00
CA ILE A 10 4.36 -53.39 3.08
C ILE A 10 5.22 -52.13 3.24
N THR A 11 6.54 -52.27 3.14
CA THR A 11 7.48 -51.14 3.25
C THR A 11 7.34 -50.19 2.07
N ALA A 12 7.24 -50.71 0.84
CA ALA A 12 7.04 -49.90 -0.36
C ALA A 12 5.71 -49.13 -0.31
N LEU A 13 4.63 -49.78 0.12
CA LEU A 13 3.34 -49.14 0.26
C LEU A 13 3.35 -48.07 1.37
N ALA A 14 4.00 -48.34 2.51
CA ALA A 14 4.18 -47.37 3.58
C ALA A 14 4.98 -46.14 3.10
N ALA A 15 6.03 -46.34 2.29
CA ALA A 15 6.82 -45.26 1.72
C ALA A 15 6.01 -44.39 0.74
N VAL A 16 5.19 -45.01 -0.11
CA VAL A 16 4.29 -44.30 -1.04
C VAL A 16 3.22 -43.51 -0.28
N MET A 17 2.59 -44.12 0.73
CA MET A 17 1.59 -43.43 1.54
C MET A 17 2.21 -42.29 2.35
N GLY A 18 3.40 -42.50 2.92
CA GLY A 18 4.15 -41.47 3.66
C GLY A 18 4.53 -40.30 2.77
N SER A 19 4.97 -40.55 1.53
CA SER A 19 5.34 -39.49 0.58
C SER A 19 4.12 -38.72 0.07
N LEU A 20 2.99 -39.38 -0.15
CA LEU A 20 1.73 -38.72 -0.52
C LEU A 20 1.24 -37.79 0.60
N VAL A 21 1.22 -38.28 1.84
CA VAL A 21 0.82 -37.46 3.00
C VAL A 21 1.79 -36.30 3.21
N GLY A 22 3.11 -36.55 3.15
CA GLY A 22 4.13 -35.51 3.28
C GLY A 22 4.06 -34.48 2.16
N GLY A 23 3.82 -34.92 0.92
CA GLY A 23 3.65 -34.05 -0.24
C GLY A 23 2.41 -33.17 -0.15
N LEU A 24 1.26 -33.73 0.25
CA LEU A 24 0.02 -32.98 0.46
C LEU A 24 0.13 -31.99 1.62
N ALA A 25 0.75 -32.39 2.73
CA ALA A 25 1.02 -31.51 3.86
C ALA A 25 1.93 -30.35 3.45
N SER A 26 2.97 -30.63 2.67
CA SER A 26 3.89 -29.61 2.15
C SER A 26 3.17 -28.63 1.22
N PHE A 27 2.38 -29.14 0.27
CA PHE A 27 1.58 -28.32 -0.65
C PHE A 27 0.58 -27.43 0.10
N ALA A 28 -0.17 -28.00 1.06
CA ALA A 28 -1.11 -27.24 1.88
C ALA A 28 -0.38 -26.13 2.65
N THR A 29 0.75 -26.45 3.28
CA THR A 29 1.57 -25.48 4.04
C THR A 29 2.06 -24.35 3.15
N THR A 30 2.58 -24.65 1.96
CA THR A 30 3.01 -23.65 0.98
C THR A 30 1.86 -22.76 0.56
N PHE A 31 0.70 -23.34 0.21
CA PHE A 31 -0.47 -22.58 -0.22
C PHE A 31 -0.97 -21.63 0.88
N PHE A 32 -1.10 -22.10 2.12
CA PHE A 32 -1.51 -21.28 3.26
C PHE A 32 -0.50 -20.16 3.56
N THR A 33 0.79 -20.50 3.57
CA THR A 33 1.88 -19.54 3.83
C THR A 33 1.92 -18.45 2.77
N GLN A 34 1.89 -18.85 1.49
CA GLN A 34 1.92 -17.93 0.36
C GLN A 34 0.68 -17.02 0.36
N ARG A 35 -0.50 -17.56 0.69
CA ARG A 35 -1.74 -16.78 0.77
C ARG A 35 -1.70 -15.75 1.90
N TYR A 36 -1.14 -16.11 3.06
CA TYR A 36 -0.99 -15.20 4.19
C TYR A 36 0.05 -14.10 3.91
N GLN A 37 1.21 -14.47 3.35
CA GLN A 37 2.25 -13.52 2.92
C GLN A 37 1.72 -12.56 1.86
N ALA A 38 1.05 -13.06 0.82
CA ALA A 38 0.47 -12.23 -0.23
C ALA A 38 -0.56 -11.22 0.30
N ARG A 39 -1.32 -11.56 1.35
CA ARG A 39 -2.25 -10.62 1.98
C ARG A 39 -1.51 -9.52 2.75
N ARG A 40 -0.46 -9.87 3.50
CA ARG A 40 0.37 -8.92 4.24
C ARG A 40 1.10 -7.96 3.30
N ASP A 41 1.65 -8.48 2.21
CA ASP A 41 2.37 -7.68 1.21
C ASP A 41 1.44 -6.69 0.50
N ARG A 42 0.18 -7.07 0.24
CA ARG A 42 -0.82 -6.14 -0.31
C ARG A 42 -1.11 -5.00 0.66
N LEU A 43 -1.33 -5.31 1.93
CA LEU A 43 -1.59 -4.29 2.96
C LEU A 43 -0.39 -3.35 3.16
N SER A 44 0.84 -3.87 3.15
CA SER A 44 2.03 -3.03 3.29
C SER A 44 2.23 -2.14 2.06
N ARG A 45 2.00 -2.65 0.85
CA ARG A 45 2.05 -1.86 -0.39
C ARG A 45 0.99 -0.76 -0.40
N ASP A 46 -0.24 -1.08 -0.01
CA ASP A 46 -1.31 -0.08 0.06
C ASP A 46 -0.98 1.03 1.08
N ALA A 47 -0.40 0.66 2.23
CA ALA A 47 0.07 1.62 3.21
C ALA A 47 1.21 2.50 2.69
N ALA A 48 2.24 1.89 2.06
CA ALA A 48 3.37 2.60 1.47
C ALA A 48 2.94 3.55 0.36
N ASN A 49 2.02 3.14 -0.52
CA ASN A 49 1.49 3.99 -1.59
C ASN A 49 0.75 5.22 -1.03
N ARG A 50 0.00 5.05 0.07
CA ARG A 50 -0.67 6.16 0.76
C ARG A 50 0.33 7.08 1.45
N GLU A 51 1.31 6.52 2.13
CA GLU A 51 2.38 7.29 2.79
C GLU A 51 3.14 8.16 1.78
N GLU A 52 3.51 7.59 0.63
CA GLU A 52 4.17 8.32 -0.45
C GLU A 52 3.30 9.47 -0.97
N LEU A 53 2.03 9.20 -1.28
CA LEU A 53 1.10 10.21 -1.78
C LEU A 53 0.90 11.35 -0.77
N TYR A 54 0.68 11.01 0.49
CA TYR A 54 0.44 12.00 1.54
C TYR A 54 1.69 12.83 1.82
N SER A 55 2.88 12.21 1.77
CA SER A 55 4.15 12.94 1.90
C SER A 55 4.37 13.92 0.75
N GLN A 56 4.04 13.53 -0.49
CA GLN A 56 4.08 14.43 -1.65
C GLN A 56 3.13 15.62 -1.46
N PHE A 57 1.89 15.37 -1.03
CA PHE A 57 0.92 16.44 -0.75
C PHE A 57 1.40 17.40 0.34
N ILE A 58 1.88 16.87 1.47
CA ILE A 58 2.36 17.69 2.59
C ILE A 58 3.53 18.58 2.15
N LYS A 59 4.48 18.02 1.38
CA LYS A 59 5.62 18.79 0.87
C LYS A 59 5.19 19.91 -0.06
N GLU A 60 4.30 19.62 -1.01
CA GLU A 60 3.80 20.61 -1.97
C GLU A 60 3.02 21.72 -1.27
N ALA A 61 2.12 21.35 -0.36
CA ALA A 61 1.33 22.27 0.44
C ALA A 61 2.22 23.18 1.31
N ALA A 62 3.25 22.62 1.96
CA ALA A 62 4.19 23.41 2.75
C ALA A 62 4.97 24.42 1.90
N ASN A 63 5.42 24.01 0.72
CA ASN A 63 6.12 24.91 -0.20
C ASN A 63 5.22 26.08 -0.63
N LEU A 64 3.98 25.80 -1.05
CA LEU A 64 3.02 26.83 -1.44
C LEU A 64 2.65 27.75 -0.26
N TYR A 65 2.51 27.20 0.94
CA TYR A 65 2.24 28.01 2.12
C TYR A 65 3.39 28.99 2.41
N ILE A 66 4.64 28.51 2.45
CA ILE A 66 5.80 29.39 2.68
C ILE A 66 5.95 30.41 1.55
N ASP A 67 5.73 30.00 0.30
CA ASP A 67 5.73 30.88 -0.86
C ASP A 67 4.69 32.00 -0.71
N SER A 68 3.48 31.69 -0.23
CA SER A 68 2.42 32.67 0.01
C SER A 68 2.73 33.71 1.09
N LEU A 69 3.69 33.46 1.99
CA LEU A 69 4.08 34.44 3.00
C LEU A 69 4.85 35.62 2.39
N GLY A 70 5.59 35.36 1.29
CA GLY A 70 6.43 36.35 0.63
C GLY A 70 5.80 37.03 -0.57
N ARG A 71 4.66 36.53 -1.08
CA ARG A 71 3.99 37.07 -2.26
C ARG A 71 2.52 36.70 -2.34
N THR A 72 1.78 37.48 -3.13
CA THR A 72 0.44 37.11 -3.60
C THR A 72 0.51 36.07 -4.71
N LEU A 73 -0.62 35.42 -5.02
CA LEU A 73 -0.67 34.42 -6.08
C LEU A 73 -0.52 35.07 -7.47
N GLU A 74 0.68 35.03 -8.03
CA GLU A 74 0.98 35.60 -9.37
C GLU A 74 0.54 34.70 -10.52
N ASN A 75 0.68 33.38 -10.34
CA ASN A 75 0.37 32.38 -11.36
C ASN A 75 -0.48 31.25 -10.78
N PRO A 76 -1.79 31.18 -11.08
CA PRO A 76 -2.67 30.10 -10.63
C PRO A 76 -2.20 28.69 -11.01
N ALA A 77 -1.38 28.55 -12.06
CA ALA A 77 -0.85 27.27 -12.47
C ALA A 77 0.06 26.62 -11.41
N SER A 78 0.62 27.39 -10.46
CA SER A 78 1.39 26.84 -9.34
C SER A 78 0.56 25.93 -8.44
N LEU A 79 -0.77 26.12 -8.38
CA LEU A 79 -1.67 25.32 -7.55
C LEU A 79 -2.06 23.98 -8.19
N ILE A 80 -1.79 23.77 -9.48
CA ILE A 80 -2.17 22.55 -10.20
C ILE A 80 -1.57 21.31 -9.54
N GLY A 81 -0.32 21.38 -9.08
CA GLY A 81 0.36 20.28 -8.39
C GLY A 81 -0.38 19.84 -7.14
N MET A 82 -0.74 20.79 -6.29
CA MET A 82 -1.50 20.54 -5.06
C MET A 82 -2.89 19.96 -5.35
N TYR A 83 -3.67 20.55 -6.25
CA TYR A 83 -5.01 20.04 -6.57
C TYR A 83 -4.97 18.68 -7.27
N SER A 84 -3.93 18.39 -8.04
CA SER A 84 -3.70 17.05 -8.61
C SER A 84 -3.48 16.01 -7.50
N LEU A 85 -2.73 16.36 -6.47
CA LEU A 85 -2.52 15.50 -5.30
C LEU A 85 -3.80 15.31 -4.49
N VAL A 86 -4.62 16.35 -4.31
CA VAL A 86 -5.97 16.22 -3.71
C VAL A 86 -6.85 15.27 -4.53
N GLY A 87 -6.85 15.39 -5.86
CA GLY A 87 -7.57 14.48 -6.74
C GLY A 87 -7.12 13.02 -6.58
N ARG A 88 -5.81 12.77 -6.44
CA ARG A 88 -5.27 11.43 -6.15
C ARG A 88 -5.69 10.94 -4.75
N ILE A 89 -5.69 11.81 -3.74
CA ILE A 89 -6.14 11.48 -2.38
C ILE A 89 -7.63 11.08 -2.41
N ARG A 90 -8.45 11.75 -3.20
CA ARG A 90 -9.87 11.40 -3.39
C ARG A 90 -10.08 9.98 -3.91
N LEU A 91 -9.15 9.47 -4.73
CA LEU A 91 -9.27 8.14 -5.32
C LEU A 91 -8.92 7.01 -4.34
N ILE A 92 -8.00 7.24 -3.39
CA ILE A 92 -7.43 6.16 -2.56
C ILE A 92 -7.53 6.38 -1.05
N GLY A 93 -7.79 7.61 -0.62
CA GLY A 93 -7.89 8.03 0.78
C GLY A 93 -9.28 7.83 1.36
N THR A 94 -9.38 8.02 2.67
CA THR A 94 -10.69 8.08 3.34
C THR A 94 -11.25 9.49 3.26
N ASP A 95 -12.57 9.63 3.43
CA ASP A 95 -13.23 10.95 3.43
C ASP A 95 -12.60 11.92 4.44
N LYS A 96 -12.18 11.41 5.60
CA LYS A 96 -11.49 12.22 6.62
C LYS A 96 -10.17 12.81 6.12
N VAL A 97 -9.39 12.02 5.37
CA VAL A 97 -8.10 12.48 4.81
C VAL A 97 -8.33 13.44 3.65
N LEU A 98 -9.32 13.17 2.80
CA LEU A 98 -9.70 14.08 1.72
C LEU A 98 -10.12 15.45 2.25
N LEU A 99 -11.03 15.48 3.23
CA LEU A 99 -11.50 16.73 3.85
C LEU A 99 -10.36 17.52 4.49
N ALA A 100 -9.39 16.84 5.11
CA ALA A 100 -8.22 17.50 5.66
C ALA A 100 -7.33 18.12 4.58
N ALA A 101 -7.13 17.41 3.46
CA ALA A 101 -6.36 17.91 2.32
C ALA A 101 -7.04 19.11 1.64
N GLU A 102 -8.36 19.05 1.44
CA GLU A 102 -9.15 20.16 0.90
C GLU A 102 -9.06 21.39 1.79
N LYS A 103 -9.21 21.23 3.12
CA LYS A 103 -9.08 22.33 4.07
C LYS A 103 -7.69 23.00 4.04
N ILE A 104 -6.63 22.21 3.87
CA ILE A 104 -5.27 22.73 3.72
C ILE A 104 -5.14 23.51 2.41
N ALA A 105 -5.65 22.96 1.31
CA ALA A 105 -5.65 23.63 0.01
C ALA A 105 -6.35 24.99 0.07
N ASP A 106 -7.55 25.05 0.66
CA ASP A 106 -8.31 26.29 0.83
C ASP A 106 -7.53 27.30 1.70
N SER A 107 -6.91 26.84 2.79
CA SER A 107 -6.10 27.70 3.67
C SER A 107 -4.89 28.32 2.96
N ILE A 108 -4.28 27.59 2.02
CA ILE A 108 -3.15 28.08 1.21
C ILE A 108 -3.63 29.15 0.22
N VAL A 109 -4.75 28.90 -0.47
CA VAL A 109 -5.35 29.89 -1.38
C VAL A 109 -5.70 31.18 -0.62
N ASP A 110 -6.28 31.05 0.57
CA ASP A 110 -6.58 32.18 1.45
C ASP A 110 -5.31 32.92 1.89
N SER A 111 -4.21 32.20 2.15
CA SER A 111 -2.93 32.78 2.56
C SER A 111 -2.36 33.72 1.49
N TYR A 112 -2.44 33.34 0.22
CA TYR A 112 -2.03 34.20 -0.90
C TYR A 112 -2.89 35.47 -1.07
N SER A 113 -4.06 35.51 -0.45
CA SER A 113 -4.97 36.67 -0.49
C SER A 113 -4.70 37.68 0.64
N ARG A 114 -3.81 37.36 1.58
CA ARG A 114 -3.43 38.25 2.69
C ARG A 114 -2.34 39.23 2.23
N PRO A 115 -2.28 40.45 2.78
CA PRO A 115 -1.15 41.34 2.53
C PRO A 115 0.13 40.65 3.01
N SER A 116 1.15 40.61 2.16
CA SER A 116 2.49 40.12 2.53
C SER A 116 3.03 40.95 3.71
N VAL A 117 3.64 40.28 4.68
CA VAL A 117 4.29 40.93 5.84
C VAL A 117 5.57 41.64 5.41
#